data_AF-A0A1S8D1G3-F1
#
_entry.id   AF-A0A1S8D1G3-F1
#
_cell.length_a   1.000
_cell.length_b   1.000
_cell.length_c   1.000
_cell.angle_alpha   90.00
_cell.angle_beta   90.00
_cell.angle_gamma   90.00
#
_symmetry.space_group_name_H-M   'P 1'
#
loop_
_entity.id
_entity.type
_entity.pdbx_description
1 polymer ?
#
loop_
_entity_poly.entity_id
_entity_poly.type
_entity_poly.pdbx_seq_one_letter_code
_entity_poly.pdbx_strand_id
1 'polypeptide(L)'
;HLLLAATLALLTSAPWAAALLMPDILTPAALLALFLLGFARPTLSRGEALALLLLATLAIAAHLSNLLLAAALAALTLLLRRRPRPALRVATPLLAACALLLLTNAIGHGRWSLSPYGSTFLLARLVANGPAARTIAAECPGRGWYLCAWAGHLPTDSDVFLWEPDSPVNSDADGRPRFLGGVLLVSEAREIIAETLRREPLAVLRNALRDTARQLVTNGIGDTLPRGAVGEGLALRIASGFPPAELHRFESSAQMRGLLPQRAAPFLPLQAPALLLAALGLPILLWRHRHDPRRRALALCVLLGLAANAFATGAPSKPHQRYGARIAWLLPAAALLLAQPRRDTIPPQRPGT
;
A
#
# COMPACT_ATOMS: atom_id res chain seq x y z
N HIS A 1 -24.98 -5.12 9.97
CA HIS A 1 -23.58 -4.64 9.98
C HIS A 1 -22.73 -5.33 11.05
N LEU A 2 -23.24 -5.61 12.25
CA LEU A 2 -22.51 -6.33 13.30
C LEU A 2 -21.93 -7.69 12.85
N LEU A 3 -22.74 -8.51 12.16
CA LEU A 3 -22.27 -9.80 11.64
C LEU A 3 -21.08 -9.63 10.67
N LEU A 4 -21.18 -8.71 9.71
CA LEU A 4 -20.09 -8.41 8.79
C LEU A 4 -18.81 -8.01 9.53
N ALA A 5 -18.93 -7.10 10.51
CA ALA A 5 -17.79 -6.66 11.30
C ALA A 5 -17.17 -7.81 12.12
N ALA A 6 -18.00 -8.63 12.77
CA ALA A 6 -17.54 -9.78 13.53
C ALA A 6 -16.84 -10.82 12.64
N THR A 7 -17.40 -11.12 11.47
CA THR A 7 -16.78 -12.04 10.49
C THR A 7 -15.43 -11.50 10.01
N LEU A 8 -15.34 -10.22 9.68
CA LEU A 8 -14.07 -9.61 9.25
C LEU A 8 -13.05 -9.56 10.40
N ALA A 9 -13.47 -9.27 11.63
CA ALA A 9 -12.60 -9.24 12.79
C ALA A 9 -12.01 -10.62 13.12
N LEU A 10 -12.82 -11.68 13.02
CA LEU A 10 -12.39 -13.04 13.36
C LEU A 10 -11.57 -13.70 12.24
N LEU A 11 -11.94 -13.47 10.97
CA LEU A 11 -11.43 -14.26 9.85
C LEU A 11 -10.41 -13.54 8.96
N THR A 12 -10.07 -12.28 9.24
CA THR A 12 -9.22 -11.48 8.33
C THR A 12 -8.16 -10.66 9.05
N SER A 13 -7.29 -10.03 8.24
CA SER A 13 -6.27 -9.10 8.67
C SER A 13 -6.80 -7.70 9.06
N ALA A 14 -8.10 -7.42 8.86
CA ALA A 14 -8.68 -6.09 9.07
C ALA A 14 -8.40 -5.44 10.45
N PRO A 15 -8.64 -6.12 11.60
CA PRO A 15 -8.39 -5.51 12.91
C PRO A 15 -6.90 -5.27 13.16
N TRP A 16 -6.03 -6.12 12.61
CA TRP A 16 -4.58 -6.00 12.73
C TRP A 16 -4.06 -4.78 11.96
N ALA A 17 -4.54 -4.57 10.74
CA ALA A 17 -4.21 -3.38 9.96
C ALA A 17 -4.75 -2.09 10.59
N ALA A 18 -5.91 -2.16 11.27
CA ALA A 18 -6.50 -1.01 11.97
C ALA A 18 -5.78 -0.66 13.28
N ALA A 19 -5.24 -1.66 13.99
CA ALA A 19 -4.54 -1.48 15.27
C ALA A 19 -3.04 -1.20 15.11
N LEU A 20 -2.46 -1.49 13.94
CA LEU A 20 -1.06 -1.22 13.64
C LEU A 20 -0.83 0.29 13.48
N LEU A 21 0.16 0.84 14.19
CA LEU A 21 0.52 2.26 14.15
C LEU A 21 1.22 2.62 12.82
N MET A 22 0.44 2.60 11.74
CA MET A 22 0.90 2.81 10.37
C MET A 22 -0.27 3.26 9.48
N PRO A 23 0.00 3.88 8.33
CA PRO A 23 -1.04 4.34 7.41
C PRO A 23 -1.75 3.20 6.65
N ASP A 24 -1.57 1.94 7.03
CA ASP A 24 -2.02 0.78 6.26
C ASP A 24 -3.55 0.71 6.12
N ILE A 25 -4.30 1.03 7.17
CA ILE A 25 -5.77 1.09 7.15
C ILE A 25 -6.30 2.18 6.20
N LEU A 26 -5.49 3.19 5.88
CA LEU A 26 -5.88 4.25 4.96
C LEU A 26 -5.99 3.75 3.51
N THR A 27 -5.30 2.67 3.16
CA THR A 27 -5.37 2.06 1.82
C THR A 27 -6.80 1.54 1.50
N PRO A 28 -7.40 0.63 2.29
CA PRO A 28 -8.77 0.22 2.05
C PRO A 28 -9.78 1.36 2.28
N ALA A 29 -9.52 2.29 3.20
CA ALA A 29 -10.38 3.46 3.40
C ALA A 29 -10.43 4.36 2.15
N ALA A 30 -9.28 4.62 1.51
CA ALA A 30 -9.20 5.35 0.25
C ALA A 30 -10.01 4.64 -0.84
N LEU A 31 -9.83 3.33 -1.02
CA LEU A 31 -10.57 2.56 -2.02
C LEU A 31 -12.08 2.67 -1.83
N LEU A 32 -12.57 2.48 -0.60
CA LEU A 32 -14.00 2.54 -0.29
C LEU A 32 -14.55 3.97 -0.45
N ALA A 33 -13.81 4.99 -0.03
CA ALA A 33 -14.20 6.39 -0.21
C ALA A 33 -14.30 6.76 -1.69
N LEU A 34 -13.31 6.38 -2.50
CA LEU A 34 -13.32 6.59 -3.95
C LEU A 34 -14.46 5.84 -4.64
N PHE A 35 -14.74 4.59 -4.23
CA PHE A 35 -15.91 3.85 -4.71
C PHE A 35 -17.22 4.60 -4.41
N LEU A 36 -17.40 5.08 -3.19
CA LEU A 36 -18.62 5.80 -2.80
C LEU A 36 -18.76 7.13 -3.58
N LEU A 37 -17.66 7.88 -3.75
CA LEU A 37 -17.65 9.12 -4.54
C LEU A 37 -17.95 8.88 -6.02
N GLY A 38 -17.45 7.80 -6.61
CA GLY A 38 -17.66 7.46 -8.02
C GLY A 38 -19.04 6.85 -8.32
N PHE A 39 -19.50 5.94 -7.47
CA PHE A 39 -20.64 5.06 -7.76
C PHE A 39 -21.85 5.22 -6.84
N ALA A 40 -21.70 5.87 -5.68
CA ALA A 40 -22.78 6.04 -4.69
C ALA A 40 -23.12 7.50 -4.36
N ARG A 41 -22.56 8.48 -5.08
CA ARG A 41 -22.80 9.91 -4.79
C ARG A 41 -24.26 10.35 -4.60
N PRO A 42 -25.25 9.83 -5.35
CA PRO A 42 -26.66 10.20 -5.12
C PRO A 42 -27.19 9.81 -3.73
N THR A 43 -26.54 8.85 -3.05
CA THR A 43 -26.92 8.41 -1.69
C THR A 43 -26.15 9.15 -0.60
N LEU A 44 -25.37 10.18 -0.94
CA LEU A 44 -24.54 10.94 0.00
C LEU A 44 -25.05 12.37 0.10
N SER A 45 -25.16 12.89 1.31
CA SER A 45 -25.27 14.31 1.59
C SER A 45 -24.02 15.07 1.11
N ARG A 46 -24.08 16.41 1.08
CA ARG A 46 -22.91 17.24 0.76
C ARG A 46 -21.80 17.09 1.80
N GLY A 47 -22.16 17.00 3.09
CA GLY A 47 -21.23 16.80 4.19
C GLY A 47 -20.50 15.46 4.11
N GLU A 48 -21.22 14.36 3.88
CA GLU A 48 -20.59 13.03 3.73
C GLU A 48 -19.66 12.98 2.51
N ALA A 49 -20.05 13.58 1.39
CA ALA A 49 -19.20 13.64 0.21
C ALA A 49 -17.92 14.45 0.46
N LEU A 50 -18.01 15.57 1.21
CA LEU A 50 -16.84 16.35 1.61
C LEU A 50 -15.94 15.56 2.56
N ALA A 51 -16.51 14.90 3.57
CA ALA A 51 -15.76 14.07 4.51
C ALA A 51 -15.01 12.93 3.80
N LEU A 52 -15.65 12.25 2.84
CA LEU A 52 -15.01 11.21 2.03
C LEU A 52 -13.90 11.77 1.12
N LEU A 53 -14.08 12.98 0.59
CA LEU A 53 -13.06 13.65 -0.21
C LEU A 53 -11.81 13.96 0.64
N LEU A 54 -12.00 14.52 1.83
CA LEU A 54 -10.91 14.82 2.76
C LEU A 54 -10.21 13.54 3.24
N LEU A 55 -10.98 12.52 3.64
CA LEU A 55 -10.46 11.23 4.05
C LEU A 55 -9.64 10.58 2.92
N ALA A 56 -10.17 10.52 1.70
CA ALA A 56 -9.45 9.95 0.56
C ALA A 56 -8.18 10.75 0.24
N THR A 57 -8.22 12.08 0.31
CA THR A 57 -7.06 12.94 0.08
C THR A 57 -5.95 12.64 1.08
N LEU A 58 -6.26 12.63 2.37
CA LEU A 58 -5.31 12.31 3.43
C LEU A 58 -4.79 10.88 3.29
N ALA A 59 -5.67 9.92 3.03
CA ALA A 59 -5.31 8.53 2.86
C ALA A 59 -4.38 8.28 1.68
N ILE A 60 -4.58 8.99 0.57
CA ILE A 60 -3.70 8.93 -0.60
C ILE A 60 -2.35 9.59 -0.30
N ALA A 61 -2.35 10.76 0.34
CA ALA A 61 -1.12 11.47 0.68
C ALA A 61 -0.28 10.72 1.74
N ALA A 62 -0.92 9.99 2.66
CA ALA A 62 -0.22 9.27 3.73
C ALA A 62 0.63 8.09 3.22
N HIS A 63 0.37 7.55 2.02
CA HIS A 63 1.15 6.44 1.47
C HIS A 63 1.17 6.46 -0.06
N LEU A 64 2.36 6.64 -0.66
CA LEU A 64 2.53 6.87 -2.11
C LEU A 64 1.93 5.79 -3.02
N SER A 65 1.88 4.53 -2.58
CA SER A 65 1.21 3.46 -3.35
C SER A 65 -0.25 3.77 -3.68
N ASN A 66 -0.91 4.58 -2.85
CA ASN A 66 -2.31 4.93 -3.02
C ASN A 66 -2.53 5.88 -4.20
N LEU A 67 -1.48 6.54 -4.71
CA LEU A 67 -1.54 7.33 -5.95
C LEU A 67 -1.93 6.45 -7.14
N LEU A 68 -1.24 5.30 -7.30
CA LEU A 68 -1.52 4.35 -8.37
C LEU A 68 -2.88 3.67 -8.20
N LEU A 69 -3.25 3.33 -6.95
CA LEU A 69 -4.59 2.81 -6.64
C LEU A 69 -5.67 3.82 -7.03
N ALA A 70 -5.54 5.08 -6.62
CA ALA A 70 -6.53 6.12 -6.92
C ALA A 70 -6.62 6.41 -8.42
N ALA A 71 -5.48 6.45 -9.13
CA ALA A 71 -5.45 6.61 -10.58
C ALA A 71 -6.17 5.45 -11.30
N ALA A 72 -5.92 4.20 -10.88
CA ALA A 72 -6.59 3.03 -11.42
C ALA A 72 -8.11 3.09 -11.19
N LEU A 73 -8.56 3.49 -10.00
CA LEU A 73 -9.99 3.64 -9.71
C LEU A 73 -10.65 4.81 -10.47
N ALA A 74 -9.94 5.92 -10.69
CA ALA A 74 -10.43 7.02 -11.52
C ALA A 74 -10.63 6.56 -12.97
N ALA A 75 -9.66 5.83 -13.53
CA ALA A 75 -9.76 5.24 -14.86
C ALA A 75 -10.91 4.23 -14.95
N LEU A 76 -11.02 3.31 -13.99
CA LEU A 76 -12.14 2.35 -13.93
C LEU A 76 -13.50 3.07 -13.84
N THR A 77 -13.58 4.14 -13.05
CA THR A 77 -14.80 4.95 -12.94
C THR A 77 -15.17 5.58 -14.28
N LEU A 78 -14.20 6.10 -15.01
CA LEU A 78 -14.42 6.63 -16.37
C LEU A 78 -14.91 5.53 -17.32
N LEU A 79 -14.28 4.35 -17.30
CA LEU A 79 -14.64 3.22 -18.15
C LEU A 79 -16.06 2.68 -17.86
N LEU A 80 -16.41 2.51 -16.58
CA LEU A 80 -17.69 1.96 -16.17
C LEU A 80 -18.85 2.96 -16.28
N ARG A 81 -18.61 4.24 -15.99
CA ARG A 81 -19.65 5.28 -16.02
C ARG A 81 -19.78 5.95 -17.38
N ARG A 82 -18.74 5.89 -18.22
CA ARG A 82 -18.64 6.56 -19.53
C ARG A 82 -19.02 8.04 -19.48
N ARG A 83 -18.73 8.69 -18.34
CA ARG A 83 -19.03 10.09 -18.07
C ARG A 83 -17.87 10.69 -17.29
N PRO A 84 -17.45 11.94 -17.59
CA PRO A 84 -16.32 12.56 -16.90
C PRO A 84 -16.66 12.95 -15.47
N ARG A 85 -17.89 13.41 -15.18
CA ARG A 85 -18.27 13.91 -13.85
C ARG A 85 -18.02 12.93 -12.69
N PRO A 86 -18.37 11.62 -12.78
CA PRO A 86 -17.99 10.63 -11.77
C PRO A 86 -16.48 10.42 -11.66
N ALA A 87 -15.78 10.33 -12.79
CA ALA A 87 -14.33 10.12 -12.79
C ALA A 87 -13.58 11.31 -12.19
N LEU A 88 -13.99 12.54 -12.51
CA LEU A 88 -13.44 13.76 -11.93
C LEU A 88 -13.62 13.79 -10.41
N ARG A 89 -14.78 13.37 -9.88
CA ARG A 89 -14.98 13.25 -8.42
C ARG A 89 -14.02 12.27 -7.75
N VAL A 90 -13.67 11.18 -8.44
CA VAL A 90 -12.69 10.19 -7.96
C VAL A 90 -11.26 10.71 -8.14
N ALA A 91 -11.00 11.52 -9.18
CA ALA A 91 -9.70 12.13 -9.43
C ALA A 91 -9.40 13.33 -8.51
N THR A 92 -10.42 14.03 -7.99
CA THR A 92 -10.21 15.20 -7.12
C THR A 92 -9.35 14.89 -5.89
N PRO A 93 -9.62 13.84 -5.08
CA PRO A 93 -8.74 13.46 -3.98
C PRO A 93 -7.31 13.12 -4.40
N LEU A 94 -7.13 12.49 -5.56
CA LEU A 94 -5.80 12.18 -6.11
C LEU A 94 -5.03 13.47 -6.43
N LEU A 95 -5.65 14.41 -7.13
CA LEU A 95 -5.03 15.69 -7.48
C LEU A 95 -4.71 16.51 -6.22
N ALA A 96 -5.63 16.54 -5.26
CA ALA A 96 -5.43 17.21 -3.98
C ALA A 96 -4.29 16.57 -3.18
N ALA A 97 -4.17 15.24 -3.17
CA ALA A 97 -3.07 14.53 -2.52
C ALA A 97 -1.72 14.81 -3.21
N CYS A 98 -1.68 14.84 -4.55
CA CYS A 98 -0.48 15.24 -5.29
C CYS A 98 -0.07 16.68 -4.94
N ALA A 99 -1.02 17.62 -4.92
CA ALA A 99 -0.75 19.01 -4.54
C ALA A 99 -0.23 19.12 -3.10
N LEU A 100 -0.84 18.38 -2.16
CA LEU A 100 -0.41 18.33 -0.77
C LEU A 100 1.03 17.80 -0.66
N LEU A 101 1.34 16.67 -1.29
CA LEU A 101 2.68 16.07 -1.29
C LEU A 101 3.72 17.00 -1.92
N LEU A 102 3.38 17.63 -3.04
CA LEU A 102 4.24 18.60 -3.70
C LEU A 102 4.55 19.79 -2.79
N LEU A 103 3.52 20.35 -2.15
CA LEU A 103 3.65 21.50 -1.24
C LEU A 103 4.45 21.14 0.02
N THR A 104 4.14 20.03 0.68
CA THR A 104 4.85 19.62 1.89
C THR A 104 6.32 19.30 1.60
N ASN A 105 6.62 18.70 0.45
CA ASN A 105 8.01 18.45 0.05
C ASN A 105 8.74 19.72 -0.40
N ALA A 106 8.05 20.69 -1.01
CA ALA A 106 8.63 21.99 -1.31
C ALA A 106 9.02 22.75 -0.03
N ILE A 107 8.14 22.75 0.98
CA ILE A 107 8.38 23.41 2.27
C ILE A 107 9.42 22.64 3.10
N GLY A 108 9.26 21.34 3.27
CA GLY A 108 10.07 20.52 4.18
C GLY A 108 11.41 20.05 3.61
N HIS A 109 11.55 20.01 2.29
CA HIS A 109 12.76 19.50 1.62
C HIS A 109 13.29 20.41 0.52
N GLY A 110 12.71 21.60 0.32
CA GLY A 110 13.16 22.57 -0.70
C GLY A 110 12.96 22.10 -2.14
N ARG A 111 12.06 21.12 -2.39
CA ARG A 111 11.89 20.54 -3.74
C ARG A 111 10.47 20.10 -4.05
N TRP A 112 10.03 20.47 -5.25
CA TRP A 112 8.77 20.02 -5.84
C TRP A 112 8.90 18.56 -6.31
N SER A 113 8.52 17.63 -5.45
CA SER A 113 8.57 16.19 -5.74
C SER A 113 7.46 15.46 -4.98
N LEU A 114 6.88 14.43 -5.59
CA LEU A 114 5.93 13.54 -4.90
C LEU A 114 6.65 12.58 -3.95
N SER A 115 7.84 12.10 -4.34
CA SER A 115 8.65 11.18 -3.57
C SER A 115 10.13 11.57 -3.64
N PRO A 116 10.56 12.51 -2.77
CA PRO A 116 11.89 13.10 -2.87
C PRO A 116 13.04 12.09 -2.75
N TYR A 117 12.82 10.99 -2.03
CA TYR A 117 13.81 9.93 -1.79
C TYR A 117 13.41 8.56 -2.41
N GLY A 118 12.36 8.53 -3.24
CA GLY A 118 11.80 7.27 -3.77
C GLY A 118 12.74 6.48 -4.67
N SER A 119 13.73 7.13 -5.29
CA SER A 119 14.71 6.44 -6.15
C SER A 119 15.57 5.44 -5.37
N THR A 120 15.87 5.70 -4.09
CA THR A 120 16.66 4.76 -3.28
C THR A 120 15.95 3.40 -3.12
N PHE A 121 14.63 3.43 -2.90
CA PHE A 121 13.82 2.20 -2.81
C PHE A 121 13.72 1.47 -4.15
N LEU A 122 13.48 2.21 -5.24
CA LEU A 122 13.42 1.61 -6.57
C LEU A 122 14.78 1.00 -6.95
N LEU A 123 15.88 1.68 -6.67
CA LEU A 123 17.23 1.17 -6.92
C LEU A 123 17.46 -0.11 -6.11
N ALA A 124 17.19 -0.10 -4.81
CA ALA A 124 17.31 -1.28 -3.95
C ALA A 124 16.52 -2.47 -4.53
N ARG A 125 15.35 -2.20 -5.13
CA ARG A 125 14.59 -3.24 -5.79
C ARG A 125 15.24 -3.75 -7.07
N LEU A 126 15.74 -2.86 -7.92
CA LEU A 126 16.42 -3.22 -9.16
C LEU A 126 17.76 -3.94 -8.91
N VAL A 127 18.45 -3.62 -7.81
CA VAL A 127 19.68 -4.29 -7.36
C VAL A 127 19.35 -5.72 -6.92
N ALA A 128 18.40 -5.88 -5.99
CA ALA A 128 17.97 -7.18 -5.51
C ALA A 128 17.46 -8.10 -6.64
N ASN A 129 16.79 -7.52 -7.64
CA ASN A 129 16.32 -8.24 -8.81
C ASN A 129 17.42 -8.59 -9.83
N GLY A 130 18.59 -7.95 -9.75
CA GLY A 130 19.75 -8.18 -10.60
C GLY A 130 20.06 -7.11 -11.66
N PRO A 131 19.09 -6.52 -12.40
CA PRO A 131 19.40 -5.57 -13.48
C PRO A 131 20.29 -4.39 -13.08
N ALA A 132 20.02 -3.76 -11.92
CA ALA A 132 20.86 -2.63 -11.50
C ALA A 132 22.25 -3.11 -11.03
N ALA A 133 22.35 -4.28 -10.40
CA ALA A 133 23.65 -4.83 -10.00
C ALA A 133 24.54 -5.13 -11.22
N ARG A 134 23.96 -5.69 -12.30
CA ARG A 134 24.68 -5.90 -13.57
C ARG A 134 25.02 -4.59 -14.27
N THR A 135 24.13 -3.62 -14.21
CA THR A 135 24.36 -2.28 -14.79
C THR A 135 25.52 -1.59 -14.07
N ILE A 136 25.53 -1.60 -12.73
CA ILE A 136 26.64 -1.08 -11.90
C ILE A 136 27.94 -1.79 -12.29
N ALA A 137 27.98 -3.12 -12.28
CA ALA A 137 29.19 -3.88 -12.62
C ALA A 137 29.75 -3.54 -14.01
N ALA A 138 28.89 -3.26 -14.99
CA ALA A 138 29.31 -2.97 -16.35
C ALA A 138 29.77 -1.52 -16.57
N GLU A 139 29.18 -0.56 -15.85
CA GLU A 139 29.46 0.88 -16.03
C GLU A 139 30.58 1.38 -15.10
N CYS A 140 30.83 0.70 -13.98
CA CYS A 140 31.81 1.13 -12.99
C CYS A 140 33.25 1.35 -13.49
N PRO A 141 33.78 0.64 -14.50
CA PRO A 141 35.08 0.97 -15.07
C PRO A 141 35.19 2.39 -15.64
N GLY A 142 34.06 3.00 -16.04
CA GLY A 142 34.00 4.35 -16.63
C GLY A 142 33.18 5.36 -15.82
N ARG A 143 32.66 4.98 -14.65
CA ARG A 143 31.81 5.83 -13.80
C ARG A 143 32.40 5.98 -12.41
N GLY A 144 32.23 7.17 -11.82
CA GLY A 144 32.63 7.46 -10.43
C GLY A 144 31.50 7.27 -9.42
N TRP A 145 30.61 6.30 -9.62
CA TRP A 145 29.51 6.06 -8.67
C TRP A 145 30.05 5.50 -7.36
N TYR A 146 29.47 5.96 -6.26
CA TYR A 146 29.71 5.43 -4.92
C TYR A 146 29.47 3.90 -4.86
N LEU A 147 28.40 3.42 -5.50
CA LEU A 147 28.09 1.98 -5.54
C LEU A 147 29.11 1.14 -6.35
N CYS A 148 30.08 1.75 -7.02
CA CYS A 148 31.16 1.00 -7.66
C CYS A 148 32.09 0.32 -6.66
N ALA A 149 32.25 0.88 -5.45
CA ALA A 149 32.95 0.21 -4.37
C ALA A 149 32.21 -1.04 -3.85
N TRP A 150 30.97 -1.25 -4.33
CA TRP A 150 30.11 -2.38 -3.97
C TRP A 150 29.91 -3.40 -5.12
N ALA A 151 30.51 -3.14 -6.29
CA ALA A 151 30.28 -3.91 -7.50
C ALA A 151 30.69 -5.40 -7.31
N GLY A 152 29.79 -6.31 -7.67
CA GLY A 152 30.02 -7.77 -7.54
C GLY A 152 29.63 -8.36 -6.18
N HIS A 153 29.38 -7.53 -5.16
CA HIS A 153 28.97 -7.97 -3.81
C HIS A 153 27.74 -7.21 -3.29
N LEU A 154 26.94 -6.65 -4.20
CA LEU A 154 25.66 -6.03 -3.87
C LEU A 154 24.66 -7.09 -3.33
N PRO A 155 23.91 -6.79 -2.26
CA PRO A 155 22.90 -7.69 -1.72
C PRO A 155 21.81 -8.08 -2.73
N THR A 156 21.36 -9.33 -2.65
CA THR A 156 20.24 -9.86 -3.44
C THR A 156 18.88 -9.64 -2.77
N ASP A 157 18.86 -9.04 -1.58
CA ASP A 157 17.65 -8.66 -0.85
C ASP A 157 17.59 -7.14 -0.64
N SER A 158 16.43 -6.54 -0.94
CA SER A 158 16.24 -5.10 -0.86
C SER A 158 16.25 -4.55 0.57
N ASP A 159 15.83 -5.35 1.56
CA ASP A 159 15.88 -4.93 2.97
C ASP A 159 17.32 -4.93 3.46
N VAL A 160 18.11 -5.93 3.07
CA VAL A 160 19.55 -5.96 3.35
C VAL A 160 20.24 -4.75 2.73
N PHE A 161 19.92 -4.39 1.48
CA PHE A 161 20.48 -3.21 0.85
C PHE A 161 20.12 -1.88 1.57
N LEU A 162 18.91 -1.76 2.12
CA LEU A 162 18.38 -0.51 2.67
C LEU A 162 18.64 -0.30 4.16
N TRP A 163 18.55 -1.37 4.96
CA TRP A 163 18.30 -1.26 6.39
C TRP A 163 19.40 -1.85 7.26
N GLU A 164 20.17 -2.81 6.76
CA GLU A 164 21.23 -3.41 7.56
C GLU A 164 22.36 -2.39 7.81
N PRO A 165 22.99 -2.40 9.00
CA PRO A 165 24.03 -1.43 9.35
C PRO A 165 25.24 -1.46 8.41
N ASP A 166 25.58 -2.64 7.89
CA ASP A 166 26.71 -2.90 6.97
C ASP A 166 26.31 -2.84 5.49
N SER A 167 25.10 -2.37 5.19
CA SER A 167 24.60 -2.26 3.82
C SER A 167 25.24 -1.12 3.03
N PRO A 168 25.22 -1.17 1.68
CA PRO A 168 25.73 -0.08 0.84
C PRO A 168 25.11 1.29 1.14
N VAL A 169 23.90 1.30 1.70
CA VAL A 169 23.19 2.51 2.10
C VAL A 169 23.69 3.03 3.45
N ASN A 170 24.02 2.17 4.41
CA ASN A 170 24.30 2.56 5.80
C ASN A 170 25.79 2.49 6.20
N SER A 171 26.66 1.94 5.37
CA SER A 171 28.12 1.92 5.55
C SER A 171 28.85 2.26 4.26
N ASP A 172 30.10 2.73 4.35
CA ASP A 172 31.03 2.82 3.22
C ASP A 172 31.82 1.52 3.00
N ALA A 173 32.64 1.48 1.96
CA ALA A 173 33.42 0.28 1.61
C ALA A 173 34.49 -0.08 2.66
N ASP A 174 34.86 0.88 3.52
CA ASP A 174 35.76 0.67 4.66
C ASP A 174 34.99 0.25 5.93
N GLY A 175 33.68 0.04 5.83
CA GLY A 175 32.80 -0.35 6.94
C GLY A 175 32.41 0.79 7.87
N ARG A 176 32.65 2.04 7.50
CA ARG A 176 32.31 3.20 8.35
C ARG A 176 30.84 3.57 8.17
N PRO A 177 30.10 3.87 9.26
CA PRO A 177 28.70 4.25 9.16
C PRO A 177 28.45 5.50 8.31
N ARG A 178 27.42 5.46 7.47
CA ARG A 178 26.95 6.57 6.62
C ARG A 178 25.62 7.09 7.12
N PHE A 179 25.66 8.20 7.82
CA PHE A 179 24.44 8.87 8.27
C PHE A 179 23.61 9.37 7.08
N LEU A 180 22.31 9.06 7.06
CA LEU A 180 21.38 9.40 5.99
C LEU A 180 21.82 8.91 4.60
N GLY A 181 22.53 7.78 4.49
CA GLY A 181 23.03 7.34 3.18
C GLY A 181 21.93 7.09 2.14
N GLY A 182 20.71 6.76 2.56
CA GLY A 182 19.56 6.68 1.65
C GLY A 182 19.18 8.03 1.00
N VAL A 183 19.45 9.15 1.68
CA VAL A 183 19.32 10.51 1.14
C VAL A 183 20.47 10.84 0.20
N LEU A 184 21.69 10.50 0.61
CA LEU A 184 22.90 10.75 -0.18
C LEU A 184 22.89 10.00 -1.51
N LEU A 185 22.27 8.82 -1.55
CA LEU A 185 22.22 7.97 -2.75
C LEU A 185 21.21 8.44 -3.80
N VAL A 186 20.32 9.41 -3.50
CA VAL A 186 19.18 9.74 -4.38
C VAL A 186 19.57 10.12 -5.80
N SER A 187 20.59 10.97 -5.98
CA SER A 187 21.04 11.45 -7.30
C SER A 187 21.62 10.31 -8.12
N GLU A 188 22.60 9.61 -7.55
CA GLU A 188 23.24 8.44 -8.15
C GLU A 188 22.21 7.33 -8.46
N ALA A 189 21.25 7.10 -7.55
CA ALA A 189 20.19 6.12 -7.77
C ALA A 189 19.36 6.44 -9.02
N ARG A 190 19.05 7.72 -9.28
CA ARG A 190 18.30 8.11 -10.48
C ARG A 190 19.08 7.83 -11.75
N GLU A 191 20.38 8.10 -11.75
CA GLU A 191 21.26 7.81 -12.89
C GLU A 191 21.32 6.31 -13.16
N ILE A 192 21.57 5.51 -12.13
CA ILE A 192 21.66 4.05 -12.25
C ILE A 192 20.31 3.47 -12.69
N ILE A 193 19.18 3.95 -12.14
CA ILE A 193 17.85 3.50 -12.56
C ILE A 193 17.63 3.81 -14.05
N ALA A 194 17.94 5.03 -14.50
CA ALA A 194 17.76 5.42 -15.90
C ALA A 194 18.62 4.56 -16.84
N GLU A 195 19.87 4.30 -16.46
CA GLU A 195 20.77 3.40 -17.20
C GLU A 195 20.25 1.97 -17.24
N THR A 196 19.82 1.45 -16.09
CA THR A 196 19.28 0.10 -15.96
C THR A 196 18.04 -0.10 -16.82
N LEU A 197 17.14 0.89 -16.85
CA LEU A 197 15.94 0.85 -17.68
C LEU A 197 16.25 0.88 -19.18
N ARG A 198 17.31 1.59 -19.59
CA ARG A 198 17.75 1.63 -20.99
C ARG A 198 18.41 0.33 -21.41
N ARG A 199 19.26 -0.23 -20.54
CA ARG A 199 20.06 -1.43 -20.80
C ARG A 199 19.25 -2.71 -20.70
N GLU A 200 18.34 -2.81 -19.72
CA GLU A 200 17.66 -4.06 -19.37
C GLU A 200 16.11 -3.93 -19.24
N PRO A 201 15.39 -3.27 -20.17
CA PRO A 201 13.97 -2.96 -20.01
C PRO A 201 13.10 -4.23 -19.85
N LEU A 202 13.40 -5.28 -20.61
CA LEU A 202 12.65 -6.54 -20.57
C LEU A 202 12.86 -7.29 -19.25
N ALA A 203 14.08 -7.27 -18.71
CA ALA A 203 14.37 -7.90 -17.42
C ALA A 203 13.66 -7.16 -16.29
N VAL A 204 13.66 -5.83 -16.31
CA VAL A 204 12.93 -5.00 -15.34
C VAL A 204 11.43 -5.27 -15.42
N LEU A 205 10.84 -5.27 -16.61
CA LEU A 205 9.42 -5.56 -16.80
C LEU A 205 9.04 -6.96 -16.29
N ARG A 206 9.81 -7.99 -16.67
CA ARG A 206 9.58 -9.36 -16.23
C ARG A 206 9.63 -9.46 -14.70
N ASN A 207 10.62 -8.83 -14.08
CA ASN A 207 10.77 -8.83 -12.63
C ASN A 207 9.61 -8.09 -11.94
N ALA A 208 9.20 -6.92 -12.47
CA ALA A 208 8.05 -6.17 -11.97
C ALA A 208 6.75 -7.00 -12.01
N LEU A 209 6.51 -7.73 -13.11
CA LEU A 209 5.34 -8.61 -13.25
C LEU A 209 5.41 -9.80 -12.27
N ARG A 210 6.58 -10.44 -12.14
CA ARG A 210 6.80 -11.53 -11.18
C ARG A 210 6.54 -11.06 -9.75
N ASP A 211 7.08 -9.91 -9.38
CA ASP A 211 6.98 -9.38 -8.03
C ASP A 211 5.55 -8.92 -7.71
N THR A 212 4.84 -8.37 -8.69
CA THR A 212 3.40 -8.08 -8.61
C THR A 212 2.59 -9.35 -8.37
N ALA A 213 2.84 -10.42 -9.15
CA ALA A 213 2.16 -11.71 -9.01
C ALA A 213 2.45 -12.36 -7.64
N ARG A 214 3.71 -12.28 -7.17
CA ARG A 214 4.09 -12.73 -5.83
C ARG A 214 3.34 -11.94 -4.76
N GLN A 215 3.27 -10.62 -4.89
CA GLN A 215 2.59 -9.76 -3.92
C GLN A 215 1.08 -10.02 -3.83
N LEU A 216 0.41 -10.37 -4.93
CA LEU A 216 -1.02 -10.73 -4.95
C LEU A 216 -1.37 -11.92 -4.03
N VAL A 217 -0.45 -12.86 -3.85
CA VAL A 217 -0.64 -14.05 -3.00
C VAL A 217 0.07 -13.96 -1.65
N THR A 218 0.81 -12.87 -1.40
CA THR A 218 1.56 -12.64 -0.16
C THR A 218 0.76 -11.72 0.77
N ASN A 219 -0.19 -12.30 1.53
CA ASN A 219 -1.19 -11.55 2.31
C ASN A 219 -1.22 -11.98 3.79
N GLY A 220 -0.16 -11.73 4.54
CA GLY A 220 -0.05 -12.12 5.95
C GLY A 220 0.25 -10.93 6.87
N ILE A 221 -0.02 -11.07 8.16
CA ILE A 221 0.34 -10.04 9.16
C ILE A 221 1.63 -10.39 9.91
N GLY A 222 2.23 -11.56 9.64
CA GLY A 222 3.26 -12.17 10.46
C GLY A 222 4.55 -11.36 10.57
N ASP A 223 4.92 -10.63 9.52
CA ASP A 223 6.08 -9.73 9.49
C ASP A 223 5.92 -8.48 10.36
N THR A 224 4.72 -8.23 10.90
CA THR A 224 4.45 -7.09 11.79
C THR A 224 4.24 -7.47 13.26
N LEU A 225 4.04 -8.74 13.58
CA LEU A 225 3.70 -9.17 14.93
C LEU A 225 4.88 -9.15 15.92
N PRO A 226 6.12 -9.51 15.54
CA PRO A 226 7.25 -9.52 16.47
C PRO A 226 7.61 -8.12 16.96
N ARG A 227 8.17 -8.04 18.17
CA ARG A 227 8.73 -6.79 18.73
C ARG A 227 9.75 -6.14 17.79
N GLY A 228 10.62 -6.95 17.18
CA GLY A 228 11.67 -6.48 16.28
C GLY A 228 11.15 -5.76 15.02
N ALA A 229 9.88 -5.98 14.62
CA ALA A 229 9.30 -5.35 13.44
C ALA A 229 9.12 -3.82 13.56
N VAL A 230 9.14 -3.29 14.79
CA VAL A 230 8.89 -1.87 15.09
C VAL A 230 10.18 -1.04 15.08
N GLY A 231 11.34 -1.70 15.18
CA GLY A 231 12.65 -1.05 15.33
C GLY A 231 12.87 -0.48 16.73
N GLU A 232 14.12 -0.48 17.19
CA GLU A 232 14.47 -0.05 18.55
C GLU A 232 14.32 1.46 18.77
N GLY A 233 14.31 2.25 17.69
CA GLY A 233 14.23 3.71 17.74
C GLY A 233 12.82 4.28 17.99
N LEU A 234 11.73 3.50 17.87
CA LEU A 234 10.39 4.07 17.97
C LEU A 234 10.06 4.56 19.39
N ALA A 235 10.50 3.84 20.43
CA ALA A 235 10.30 4.24 21.82
C ALA A 235 10.90 5.63 22.09
N LEU A 236 12.12 5.88 21.59
CA LEU A 236 12.78 7.19 21.69
C LEU A 236 11.98 8.29 20.98
N ARG A 237 11.40 8.00 19.81
CA ARG A 237 10.56 8.96 19.08
C ARG A 237 9.27 9.28 19.82
N ILE A 238 8.62 8.27 20.41
CA ILE A 238 7.42 8.49 21.24
C ILE A 238 7.79 9.35 22.46
N ALA A 239 8.87 9.00 23.17
CA ALA A 239 9.34 9.75 24.33
C ALA A 239 9.66 11.23 24.00
N SER A 240 10.14 11.51 22.79
CA SER A 240 10.48 12.87 22.36
C SER A 240 9.28 13.76 22.03
N GLY A 241 8.11 13.18 21.71
CA GLY A 241 6.97 13.91 21.17
C GLY A 241 5.65 13.74 21.92
N PHE A 242 5.56 12.80 22.86
CA PHE A 242 4.33 12.44 23.55
C PHE A 242 4.52 12.38 25.07
N PRO A 243 3.43 12.56 25.85
CA PRO A 243 3.49 12.43 27.31
C PRO A 243 4.00 11.05 27.75
N PRO A 244 4.64 10.93 28.94
CA PRO A 244 5.14 9.65 29.46
C PRO A 244 4.10 8.53 29.50
N ALA A 245 2.82 8.88 29.66
CA ALA A 245 1.72 7.93 29.63
C ALA A 245 1.59 7.19 28.29
N GLU A 246 1.89 7.83 27.15
CA GLU A 246 1.83 7.17 25.84
C GLU A 246 3.00 6.21 25.64
N LEU A 247 4.20 6.58 26.11
CA LEU A 247 5.34 5.66 26.13
C LEU A 247 5.02 4.42 26.96
N HIS A 248 4.43 4.60 28.14
CA HIS A 248 4.03 3.48 29.00
C HIS A 248 2.98 2.58 28.34
N ARG A 249 1.98 3.16 27.63
CA ARG A 249 1.00 2.39 26.85
C ARG A 249 1.66 1.61 25.71
N PHE A 250 2.61 2.23 25.02
CA PHE A 250 3.37 1.58 23.95
C PHE A 250 4.18 0.39 24.48
N GLU A 251 4.96 0.59 25.54
CA GLU A 251 5.80 -0.46 26.16
C GLU A 251 4.97 -1.59 26.79
N SER A 252 3.79 -1.28 27.34
CA SER A 252 2.86 -2.27 27.90
C SER A 252 2.01 -3.00 26.84
N SER A 253 2.09 -2.59 25.57
CA SER A 253 1.40 -3.27 24.48
C SER A 253 1.81 -4.75 24.37
N ALA A 254 0.93 -5.56 23.79
CA ALA A 254 1.24 -6.97 23.56
C ALA A 254 2.43 -7.17 22.62
N GLN A 255 2.63 -6.27 21.66
CA GLN A 255 3.74 -6.33 20.70
C GLN A 255 5.08 -6.07 21.39
N MET A 256 5.16 -5.01 22.19
CA MET A 256 6.40 -4.64 22.89
C MET A 256 6.79 -5.62 23.98
N ARG A 257 5.81 -6.30 24.59
CA ARG A 257 6.04 -7.43 25.51
C ARG A 257 6.34 -8.76 24.80
N GLY A 258 6.37 -8.81 23.46
CA GLY A 258 6.61 -10.05 22.71
C GLY A 258 5.48 -11.08 22.75
N LEU A 259 4.29 -10.69 23.24
CA LEU A 259 3.13 -11.57 23.41
C LEU A 259 2.20 -11.57 22.18
N LEU A 260 2.34 -10.60 21.27
CA LEU A 260 1.44 -10.45 20.13
C LEU A 260 1.43 -11.65 19.17
N PRO A 261 2.58 -12.27 18.81
CA PRO A 261 2.57 -13.46 17.95
C PRO A 261 1.74 -14.61 18.51
N GLN A 262 1.88 -14.88 19.82
CA GLN A 262 1.13 -15.94 20.51
C GLN A 262 -0.38 -15.63 20.56
N ARG A 263 -0.75 -14.36 20.80
CA ARG A 263 -2.15 -13.92 20.80
C ARG A 263 -2.78 -13.94 19.41
N ALA A 264 -2.00 -13.71 18.36
CA ALA A 264 -2.47 -13.74 16.99
C ALA A 264 -2.59 -15.16 16.43
N ALA A 265 -1.79 -16.11 16.93
CA ALA A 265 -1.67 -17.47 16.40
C ALA A 265 -3.00 -18.19 16.13
N PRO A 266 -4.04 -18.12 16.99
CA PRO A 266 -5.33 -18.76 16.72
C PRO A 266 -6.06 -18.20 15.49
N PHE A 267 -5.81 -16.94 15.14
CA PHE A 267 -6.51 -16.24 14.06
C PHE A 267 -5.78 -16.35 12.71
N LEU A 268 -4.46 -16.53 12.72
CA LEU A 268 -3.65 -16.62 11.49
C LEU A 268 -4.11 -17.72 10.51
N PRO A 269 -4.39 -18.97 10.92
CA PRO A 269 -4.76 -20.02 9.98
C PRO A 269 -6.14 -19.79 9.34
N LEU A 270 -6.98 -18.93 9.92
CA LEU A 270 -8.32 -18.62 9.39
C LEU A 270 -8.28 -17.67 8.19
N GLN A 271 -7.21 -16.87 8.07
CA GLN A 271 -7.14 -15.80 7.06
C GLN A 271 -7.03 -16.34 5.64
N ALA A 272 -6.16 -17.32 5.40
CA ALA A 272 -5.94 -17.87 4.06
C ALA A 272 -7.20 -18.60 3.51
N PRO A 273 -7.88 -19.47 4.27
CA PRO A 273 -9.15 -20.06 3.85
C PRO A 273 -10.23 -19.01 3.59
N ALA A 274 -10.35 -17.98 4.44
CA ALA A 274 -11.34 -16.92 4.24
C ALA A 274 -11.09 -16.13 2.94
N LEU A 275 -9.82 -15.79 2.65
CA LEU A 275 -9.44 -15.16 1.40
C LEU A 275 -9.70 -16.06 0.19
N LEU A 276 -9.36 -17.36 0.29
CA LEU A 276 -9.58 -18.32 -0.79
C LEU A 276 -11.08 -18.51 -1.08
N LEU A 277 -11.89 -18.72 -0.06
CA LEU A 277 -13.35 -18.83 -0.20
C LEU A 277 -13.95 -17.57 -0.82
N ALA A 278 -13.48 -16.39 -0.41
CA ALA A 278 -13.91 -15.13 -1.01
C ALA A 278 -13.47 -15.01 -2.48
N ALA A 279 -12.24 -15.41 -2.81
CA ALA A 279 -11.72 -15.40 -4.18
C ALA A 279 -12.51 -16.32 -5.11
N LEU A 280 -12.86 -17.53 -4.64
CA LEU A 280 -13.65 -18.51 -5.39
C LEU A 280 -15.14 -18.13 -5.47
N GLY A 281 -15.69 -17.54 -4.41
CA GLY A 281 -17.10 -17.15 -4.35
C GLY A 281 -17.42 -15.86 -5.10
N LEU A 282 -16.49 -14.91 -5.18
CA LEU A 282 -16.74 -13.60 -5.78
C LEU A 282 -17.18 -13.67 -7.25
N PRO A 283 -16.59 -14.48 -8.16
CA PRO A 283 -17.06 -14.63 -9.53
C PRO A 283 -18.51 -15.14 -9.61
N ILE A 284 -18.88 -16.10 -8.75
CA ILE A 284 -20.24 -16.66 -8.69
C ILE A 284 -21.23 -15.57 -8.25
N LEU A 285 -20.88 -14.81 -7.21
CA LEU A 285 -21.71 -13.71 -6.72
C LEU A 285 -21.82 -12.57 -7.73
N LEU A 286 -20.74 -12.26 -8.44
CA LEU A 286 -20.72 -11.30 -9.54
C LEU A 286 -21.64 -11.71 -10.68
N TRP A 287 -21.62 -12.99 -11.05
CA TRP A 287 -22.51 -13.53 -12.08
C TRP A 287 -23.98 -13.46 -11.64
N ARG A 288 -24.29 -13.87 -10.40
CA ARG A 288 -25.64 -13.76 -9.81
C ARG A 288 -26.16 -12.32 -9.80
N HIS A 289 -25.29 -11.34 -9.54
CA HIS A 289 -25.63 -9.92 -9.50
C HIS A 289 -25.17 -9.14 -10.74
N ARG A 290 -25.05 -9.79 -11.90
CA ARG A 290 -24.56 -9.16 -13.14
C ARG A 290 -25.41 -8.00 -13.65
N HIS A 291 -26.66 -7.87 -13.18
CA HIS A 291 -27.57 -6.76 -13.49
C HIS A 291 -27.56 -5.64 -12.44
N ASP A 292 -26.76 -5.76 -11.38
CA ASP A 292 -26.59 -4.73 -10.36
C ASP A 292 -25.31 -3.91 -10.61
N PRO A 293 -25.40 -2.72 -11.22
CA PRO A 293 -24.21 -1.95 -11.58
C PRO A 293 -23.41 -1.52 -10.35
N ARG A 294 -24.05 -1.31 -9.19
CA ARG A 294 -23.37 -0.86 -7.96
C ARG A 294 -22.58 -1.99 -7.32
N ARG A 295 -23.17 -3.19 -7.19
CA ARG A 295 -22.48 -4.38 -6.66
C ARG A 295 -21.31 -4.80 -7.55
N ARG A 296 -21.50 -4.79 -8.87
CA ARG A 296 -20.42 -5.04 -9.83
C ARG A 296 -19.30 -4.02 -9.71
N ALA A 297 -19.62 -2.74 -9.63
CA ALA A 297 -18.63 -1.68 -9.48
C ALA A 297 -17.81 -1.87 -8.19
N LEU A 298 -18.43 -2.24 -7.07
CA LEU A 298 -17.73 -2.52 -5.82
C LEU A 298 -16.71 -3.66 -6.01
N ALA A 299 -17.15 -4.80 -6.53
CA ALA A 299 -16.28 -5.94 -6.74
C ALA A 299 -15.13 -5.64 -7.71
N LEU A 300 -15.40 -4.92 -8.81
CA LEU A 300 -14.35 -4.49 -9.75
C LEU A 300 -13.38 -3.49 -9.12
N CYS A 301 -13.86 -2.55 -8.28
CA CYS A 301 -12.99 -1.63 -7.55
C CYS A 301 -12.09 -2.39 -6.56
N VAL A 302 -12.62 -3.40 -5.88
CA VAL A 302 -11.84 -4.25 -4.97
C VAL A 302 -10.80 -5.04 -5.74
N LEU A 303 -11.17 -5.76 -6.80
CA LEU A 303 -10.24 -6.54 -7.62
C LEU A 303 -9.13 -5.67 -8.23
N LEU A 304 -9.50 -4.53 -8.82
CA LEU A 304 -8.52 -3.58 -9.38
C LEU A 304 -7.66 -2.95 -8.28
N GLY A 305 -8.24 -2.64 -7.13
CA GLY A 305 -7.52 -2.10 -5.99
C GLY A 305 -6.48 -3.06 -5.42
N LEU A 306 -6.80 -4.35 -5.32
CA LEU A 306 -5.84 -5.40 -4.93
C LEU A 306 -4.70 -5.49 -5.96
N ALA A 307 -5.02 -5.49 -7.27
CA ALA A 307 -4.03 -5.53 -8.34
C ALA A 307 -3.13 -4.28 -8.35
N ALA A 308 -3.72 -3.09 -8.22
CA ALA A 308 -2.98 -1.83 -8.17
C ALA A 308 -2.10 -1.74 -6.93
N ASN A 309 -2.58 -2.18 -5.76
CA ASN A 309 -1.77 -2.28 -4.54
C ASN A 309 -0.60 -3.24 -4.74
N ALA A 310 -0.86 -4.44 -5.26
CA ALA A 310 0.18 -5.44 -5.49
C ALA A 310 1.25 -4.97 -6.48
N PHE A 311 0.86 -4.25 -7.53
CA PHE A 311 1.81 -3.62 -8.45
C PHE A 311 2.60 -2.51 -7.76
N ALA A 312 1.90 -1.60 -7.07
CA ALA A 312 2.50 -0.42 -6.46
C ALA A 312 3.45 -0.75 -5.29
N THR A 313 3.27 -1.88 -4.61
CA THR A 313 4.15 -2.31 -3.51
C THR A 313 5.10 -3.44 -3.92
N GLY A 314 4.71 -4.29 -4.86
CA GLY A 314 5.52 -5.43 -5.30
C GLY A 314 6.59 -5.06 -6.33
N ALA A 315 6.25 -4.24 -7.34
CA ALA A 315 7.18 -3.95 -8.43
C ALA A 315 8.29 -2.93 -8.08
N PRO A 316 7.98 -1.76 -7.46
CA PRO A 316 9.00 -0.76 -7.13
C PRO A 316 9.62 -0.95 -5.73
N SER A 317 9.07 -1.86 -4.92
CA SER A 317 9.59 -2.22 -3.58
C SER A 317 9.66 -3.75 -3.49
N LYS A 318 9.62 -4.34 -2.30
CA LYS A 318 9.69 -5.79 -2.08
C LYS A 318 8.31 -6.38 -1.79
N PRO A 319 7.98 -7.58 -2.30
CA PRO A 319 6.79 -8.30 -1.86
C PRO A 319 6.85 -8.63 -0.36
N HIS A 320 5.93 -8.04 0.42
CA HIS A 320 5.82 -8.24 1.87
C HIS A 320 4.44 -8.74 2.26
N GLN A 321 4.35 -9.49 3.36
CA GLN A 321 3.09 -10.02 3.86
C GLN A 321 2.14 -8.87 4.21
N ARG A 322 2.66 -7.89 4.94
CA ARG A 322 1.94 -6.69 5.39
C ARG A 322 1.23 -5.94 4.27
N TYR A 323 1.91 -5.73 3.14
CA TYR A 323 1.40 -4.94 2.02
C TYR A 323 0.16 -5.56 1.36
N GLY A 324 0.09 -6.89 1.31
CA GLY A 324 -1.11 -7.60 0.88
C GLY A 324 -2.18 -7.59 1.97
N ALA A 325 -1.79 -7.91 3.20
CA ALA A 325 -2.70 -8.03 4.34
C ALA A 325 -3.49 -6.75 4.63
N ARG A 326 -2.93 -5.55 4.44
CA ARG A 326 -3.65 -4.29 4.71
C ARG A 326 -4.91 -4.08 3.85
N ILE A 327 -5.00 -4.70 2.67
CA ILE A 327 -6.10 -4.50 1.73
C ILE A 327 -6.86 -5.79 1.37
N ALA A 328 -6.23 -6.97 1.47
CA ALA A 328 -6.81 -8.23 1.03
C ALA A 328 -8.15 -8.56 1.70
N TRP A 329 -8.36 -8.12 2.95
CA TRP A 329 -9.63 -8.31 3.67
C TRP A 329 -10.84 -7.62 3.01
N LEU A 330 -10.64 -6.68 2.08
CA LEU A 330 -11.73 -6.14 1.26
C LEU A 330 -12.37 -7.19 0.36
N LEU A 331 -11.64 -8.26 0.02
CA LEU A 331 -12.15 -9.36 -0.80
C LEU A 331 -13.30 -10.11 -0.08
N PRO A 332 -13.12 -10.67 1.13
CA PRO A 332 -14.23 -11.24 1.90
C PRO A 332 -15.29 -10.20 2.27
N ALA A 333 -14.92 -8.94 2.53
CA ALA A 333 -15.90 -7.88 2.77
C ALA A 333 -16.83 -7.68 1.57
N ALA A 334 -16.27 -7.61 0.36
CA ALA A 334 -17.05 -7.49 -0.87
C ALA A 334 -17.91 -8.73 -1.11
N ALA A 335 -17.37 -9.94 -0.94
CA ALA A 335 -18.12 -11.18 -1.09
C ALA A 335 -19.33 -11.23 -0.13
N LEU A 336 -19.13 -10.88 1.15
CA LEU A 336 -20.20 -10.83 2.14
C LEU A 336 -21.26 -9.77 1.80
N LEU A 337 -20.86 -8.59 1.33
CA LEU A 337 -21.79 -7.54 0.90
C LEU A 337 -22.59 -7.95 -0.35
N LEU A 338 -21.96 -8.66 -1.30
CA LEU A 338 -22.62 -9.17 -2.49
C LEU A 338 -23.57 -10.33 -2.17
N ALA A 339 -23.25 -11.17 -1.18
CA ALA A 339 -24.07 -12.29 -0.76
C ALA A 339 -25.37 -11.86 -0.05
N GLN A 340 -25.46 -10.62 0.45
CA GLN A 340 -26.68 -10.13 1.08
C GLN A 340 -27.83 -10.04 0.06
N PRO A 341 -29.04 -10.51 0.42
CA PRO A 341 -30.21 -10.37 -0.44
C PRO A 341 -30.43 -8.90 -0.81
N ARG A 342 -31.01 -8.65 -1.98
CA ARG A 342 -31.47 -7.29 -2.32
C ARG A 342 -32.51 -6.91 -1.27
N ARG A 343 -32.22 -5.87 -0.50
CA ARG A 343 -33.27 -5.17 0.24
C ARG A 343 -34.02 -4.37 -0.79
N ASP A 344 -35.16 -4.87 -1.21
CA ASP A 344 -36.09 -4.07 -2.00
C ASP A 344 -36.43 -2.85 -1.14
N THR A 345 -35.97 -1.69 -1.61
CA THR A 345 -36.36 -0.42 -1.01
C THR A 345 -37.80 -0.23 -1.41
N ILE A 346 -38.72 -0.47 -0.48
CA ILE A 346 -40.12 -0.06 -0.62
C ILE A 346 -40.07 1.43 -1.01
N PRO A 347 -40.62 1.82 -2.18
CA PRO A 347 -40.66 3.22 -2.53
C PRO A 347 -41.40 3.97 -1.41
N PRO A 348 -40.95 5.19 -1.03
CA PRO A 348 -41.71 5.98 -0.08
C PRO A 348 -43.13 6.09 -0.63
N GLN A 349 -44.11 5.53 0.11
CA GLN A 349 -45.51 5.77 -0.18
C GLN A 349 -45.67 7.28 -0.21
N ARG A 350 -46.06 7.83 -1.36
CA ARG A 350 -46.53 9.21 -1.40
C ARG A 350 -47.70 9.26 -0.40
N PRO A 351 -47.66 10.11 0.64
CA PRO A 351 -48.87 10.32 1.43
C PRO A 351 -49.94 10.79 0.45
N GLY A 352 -51.03 10.04 0.39
CA GLY A 352 -52.17 10.38 -0.44
C GLY A 352 -52.78 11.68 0.06
N THR A 353 -52.95 12.63 -0.87
CA THR A 353 -54.00 13.65 -0.85
C THR A 353 -54.41 13.87 -2.29
#